data_AF-A0AAU4M3G2-F1
#
_entry.id   AF-A0AAU4M3G2-F1
#
_cell.length_a   1.000
_cell.length_b   1.000
_cell.length_c   1.000
_cell.angle_alpha   90.00
_cell.angle_beta   90.00
_cell.angle_gamma   90.00
#
_symmetry.space_group_name_H-M   'P 1'
#
loop_
_entity.id
_entity.type
_entity.pdbx_description
1 polymer ?
#
loop_
_entity_poly.entity_id
_entity_poly.type
_entity_poly.pdbx_seq_one_letter_code
_entity_poly.pdbx_strand_id
1 'polypeptide(L)'
;MYLHRSNQTKLLRRKGSSTCKYCGTPIEWFDRYDALTIPLTPEFPSRRIPAALRWHVNRGVAYPGTDTDTGYCRIPHPSVCPAADHPDLPSELQEVVLVLAVRMRTLIEQGEFVPYTESPSEEEVSGPDPDETEGARHVISYHGALRIAPCEIDQLQCVATDSKTRLRCENGVFDLGEGHWDVVAVPYVPGRQGQSILSVTGGQMWAWAIPDFNVLRRWWVQRCHDHYASPQPDHVKNELVLFNPLRHGDFILTEKPDGYERPKPEGGVVVHDGPGKRTTCATPDCSNATLASVPHGWLCWRCDKLEKRREQVRRRWQQPGDGDAVR
;
A
#
# COMPACT_ATOMS: atom_id res chain seq x y z
N MET A 1 26.25 2.70 -10.09
CA MET A 1 25.85 1.57 -9.22
C MET A 1 25.89 0.27 -10.03
N TYR A 2 26.67 -0.75 -9.65
CA TYR A 2 26.74 -2.01 -10.43
C TYR A 2 25.75 -3.05 -9.90
N LEU A 3 24.81 -3.48 -10.74
CA LEU A 3 23.94 -4.64 -10.50
C LEU A 3 24.81 -5.91 -10.49
N HIS A 4 24.84 -6.63 -9.36
CA HIS A 4 25.72 -7.77 -9.17
C HIS A 4 25.25 -9.01 -9.96
N ARG A 5 26.21 -9.72 -10.58
CA ARG A 5 25.99 -10.94 -11.40
C ARG A 5 25.59 -12.18 -10.60
N SER A 6 25.51 -12.14 -9.26
CA SER A 6 24.97 -13.25 -8.45
C SER A 6 23.43 -13.33 -8.48
N ASN A 7 22.79 -12.75 -9.49
CA ASN A 7 21.41 -12.99 -9.86
C ASN A 7 21.23 -14.45 -10.35
N GLN A 8 21.51 -15.42 -9.47
CA GLN A 8 21.28 -16.85 -9.62
C GLN A 8 19.89 -17.25 -9.07
N THR A 9 18.91 -16.36 -9.16
CA THR A 9 17.49 -16.69 -8.99
C THR A 9 16.73 -16.50 -10.31
N LYS A 10 17.35 -16.88 -11.44
CA LYS A 10 16.71 -16.92 -12.78
C LYS A 10 15.46 -17.83 -12.89
N LEU A 11 14.94 -18.38 -11.79
CA LEU A 11 13.81 -19.32 -11.74
C LEU A 11 12.89 -19.16 -10.51
N LEU A 12 12.59 -17.93 -10.07
CA LEU A 12 11.57 -17.62 -9.04
C LEU A 12 10.51 -16.63 -9.60
N ARG A 13 9.82 -16.93 -10.72
CA ARG A 13 8.50 -17.62 -10.85
C ARG A 13 7.23 -16.78 -10.56
N ARG A 14 6.90 -15.88 -11.49
CA ARG A 14 5.57 -15.58 -12.13
C ARG A 14 4.29 -15.36 -11.30
N LYS A 15 4.19 -15.73 -10.01
CA LYS A 15 2.98 -15.53 -9.18
C LYS A 15 3.11 -14.40 -8.15
N GLY A 16 4.31 -14.13 -7.65
CA GLY A 16 4.61 -12.99 -6.76
C GLY A 16 5.35 -11.84 -7.46
N SER A 17 5.80 -12.07 -8.69
CA SER A 17 6.39 -11.03 -9.54
C SER A 17 5.27 -10.38 -10.35
N SER A 18 4.99 -9.11 -10.09
CA SER A 18 4.12 -8.29 -10.96
C SER A 18 4.95 -7.19 -11.61
N THR A 19 4.39 -6.53 -12.62
CA THR A 19 4.90 -5.22 -13.04
C THR A 19 4.15 -4.16 -12.25
N CYS A 20 4.85 -3.09 -11.88
CA CYS A 20 4.19 -1.92 -11.35
C CYS A 20 3.27 -1.33 -12.44
N LYS A 21 1.98 -1.17 -12.15
CA LYS A 21 1.01 -0.63 -13.12
C LYS A 21 1.31 0.81 -13.53
N TYR A 22 2.04 1.56 -12.70
CA TYR A 22 2.35 2.97 -12.94
C TYR A 22 3.64 3.18 -13.75
N CYS A 23 4.68 2.35 -13.55
CA CYS A 23 5.98 2.53 -14.21
C CYS A 23 6.51 1.33 -15.00
N GLY A 24 5.78 0.21 -15.02
CA GLY A 24 6.18 -1.01 -15.73
C GLY A 24 7.36 -1.77 -15.09
N THR A 25 7.94 -1.27 -13.99
CA THR A 25 9.08 -1.90 -13.34
C THR A 25 8.68 -3.25 -12.70
N PRO A 26 9.45 -4.33 -12.90
CA PRO A 26 9.21 -5.59 -12.20
C PRO A 26 9.36 -5.42 -10.68
N ILE A 27 8.37 -5.88 -9.93
CA ILE A 27 8.33 -5.88 -8.47
C ILE A 27 8.03 -7.28 -7.93
N GLU A 28 8.51 -7.57 -6.74
CA GLU A 28 8.23 -8.81 -6.03
C GLU A 28 7.45 -8.54 -4.75
N TRP A 29 6.31 -9.22 -4.57
CA TRP A 29 5.48 -9.10 -3.37
C TRP A 29 5.90 -10.10 -2.29
N PHE A 30 6.04 -9.61 -1.06
CA PHE A 30 6.37 -10.42 0.11
C PHE A 30 5.39 -10.16 1.25
N ASP A 31 5.07 -11.18 2.03
CA ASP A 31 4.38 -11.01 3.32
C ASP A 31 5.34 -10.31 4.28
N ARG A 32 4.87 -9.30 5.01
CA ARG A 32 5.60 -8.62 6.08
C ARG A 32 5.37 -9.34 7.41
N TYR A 33 6.25 -9.05 8.37
CA TYR A 33 6.16 -9.56 9.74
C TYR A 33 4.86 -9.20 10.49
N ASP A 34 4.11 -8.21 10.00
CA ASP A 34 2.82 -7.73 10.50
C ASP A 34 1.63 -8.29 9.68
N ALA A 35 1.84 -9.35 8.90
CA ALA A 35 0.86 -10.00 8.02
C ALA A 35 0.34 -9.14 6.84
N LEU A 36 0.99 -8.01 6.55
CA LEU A 36 0.71 -7.18 5.37
C LEU A 36 1.56 -7.63 4.17
N THR A 37 1.35 -7.06 2.99
CA THR A 37 2.21 -7.34 1.82
C THR A 37 3.00 -6.10 1.40
N ILE A 38 4.22 -6.31 0.93
CA ILE A 38 5.10 -5.24 0.48
C ILE A 38 5.71 -5.56 -0.89
N PRO A 39 5.63 -4.63 -1.86
CA PRO A 39 6.33 -4.78 -3.13
C PRO A 39 7.77 -4.32 -2.94
N LEU A 40 8.71 -5.25 -3.02
CA LEU A 40 10.13 -5.00 -2.91
C LEU A 40 10.81 -5.02 -4.28
N THR A 41 11.84 -4.20 -4.41
CA THR A 41 12.78 -4.21 -5.52
C THR A 41 13.69 -5.44 -5.46
N PRO A 42 14.45 -5.70 -6.54
CA PRO A 42 15.66 -6.51 -6.45
C PRO A 42 16.64 -6.01 -5.37
N GLU A 43 17.59 -6.85 -5.01
CA GLU A 43 18.57 -6.57 -3.95
C GLU A 43 19.60 -5.49 -4.34
N PHE A 44 19.94 -4.66 -3.36
CA PHE A 44 20.91 -3.58 -3.41
C PHE A 44 21.95 -3.75 -2.30
N PRO A 45 23.20 -3.30 -2.51
CA PRO A 45 24.21 -3.26 -1.44
C PRO A 45 23.76 -2.33 -0.30
N SER A 46 23.58 -2.89 0.90
CA SER A 46 22.94 -2.18 2.02
C SER A 46 23.66 -0.91 2.46
N ARG A 47 24.98 -0.87 2.27
CA ARG A 47 25.84 0.25 2.70
C ARG A 47 25.46 1.59 2.05
N ARG A 48 24.82 1.57 0.88
CA ARG A 48 24.43 2.77 0.12
C ARG A 48 22.95 3.14 0.25
N ILE A 49 22.19 2.35 1.00
CA ILE A 49 20.75 2.55 1.20
C ILE A 49 20.55 3.11 2.61
N PRO A 50 19.72 4.14 2.86
CA PRO A 50 19.40 4.58 4.21
C PRO A 50 18.74 3.48 5.02
N ALA A 51 19.05 3.38 6.31
CA ALA A 51 18.55 2.32 7.19
C ALA A 51 17.01 2.18 7.17
N ALA A 52 16.30 3.32 7.10
CA ALA A 52 14.83 3.37 7.05
C ALA A 52 14.21 2.68 5.81
N LEU A 53 14.97 2.58 4.72
CA LEU A 53 14.50 2.02 3.45
C LEU A 53 14.97 0.58 3.23
N ARG A 54 15.74 0.00 4.17
CA ARG A 54 16.30 -1.34 4.03
C ARG A 54 15.28 -2.38 4.47
N TRP A 55 15.10 -3.39 3.63
CA TRP A 55 14.32 -4.57 3.93
C TRP A 55 15.12 -5.83 3.61
N HIS A 56 14.87 -6.90 4.34
CA HIS A 56 15.39 -8.22 4.01
C HIS A 56 14.27 -9.25 4.05
N VAL A 57 14.47 -10.37 3.36
CA VAL A 57 13.48 -11.44 3.28
C VAL A 57 14.06 -12.69 3.93
N ASN A 58 13.42 -13.12 5.02
CA ASN A 58 13.78 -14.34 5.73
C ASN A 58 12.62 -15.35 5.62
N ARG A 59 12.91 -16.53 5.05
CA ARG A 59 11.92 -17.62 4.85
C ARG A 59 10.62 -17.19 4.14
N GLY A 60 10.72 -16.22 3.24
CA GLY A 60 9.59 -15.69 2.48
C GLY A 60 8.85 -14.52 3.13
N VAL A 61 9.25 -14.10 4.32
CA VAL A 61 8.67 -12.95 5.04
C VAL A 61 9.66 -11.78 5.04
N ALA A 62 9.19 -10.59 4.73
CA ALA A 62 9.93 -9.34 4.71
C ALA A 62 10.00 -8.69 6.10
N TYR A 63 11.20 -8.28 6.48
CA TYR A 63 11.52 -7.60 7.73
C TYR A 63 12.30 -6.31 7.44
N PRO A 64 12.12 -5.26 8.25
CA PRO A 64 12.93 -4.07 8.16
C PRO A 64 14.40 -4.36 8.50
N GLY A 65 15.31 -3.57 7.94
CA GLY A 65 16.75 -3.70 8.15
C GLY A 65 17.45 -4.56 7.09
N THR A 66 18.67 -4.97 7.41
CA THR A 66 19.53 -5.75 6.53
C THR A 66 19.62 -7.18 7.00
N ASP A 67 19.74 -8.11 6.08
CA ASP A 67 20.15 -9.46 6.43
C ASP A 67 21.60 -9.43 6.95
N THR A 68 21.82 -9.97 8.14
CA THR A 68 23.12 -9.95 8.83
C THR A 68 24.19 -10.72 8.06
N ASP A 69 23.77 -11.69 7.24
CA ASP A 69 24.68 -12.65 6.64
C ASP A 69 25.12 -12.26 5.22
N THR A 70 24.32 -11.44 4.52
CA THR A 70 24.54 -11.16 3.09
C THR A 70 25.03 -9.74 2.80
N GLY A 71 24.73 -8.77 3.66
CA GLY A 71 25.09 -7.35 3.42
C GLY A 71 24.28 -6.69 2.30
N TYR A 72 23.22 -7.35 1.81
CA TYR A 72 22.27 -6.82 0.84
C TYR A 72 20.91 -6.52 1.49
N CYS A 73 20.18 -5.60 0.88
CA CYS A 73 18.81 -5.24 1.27
C CYS A 73 17.96 -5.02 0.03
N ARG A 74 16.65 -5.09 0.17
CA ARG A 74 15.67 -4.65 -0.81
C ARG A 74 15.05 -3.34 -0.35
N ILE A 75 14.41 -2.64 -1.27
CA ILE A 75 13.77 -1.35 -1.02
C ILE A 75 12.29 -1.48 -1.39
N PRO A 76 11.36 -0.83 -0.67
CA PRO A 76 9.98 -0.74 -1.11
C PRO A 76 9.93 -0.06 -2.47
N HIS A 77 9.30 -0.69 -3.47
CA HIS A 77 9.23 -0.12 -4.82
C HIS A 77 8.59 1.27 -4.86
N PRO A 78 7.53 1.59 -4.10
CA PRO A 78 6.96 2.92 -4.06
C PRO A 78 7.99 4.00 -3.75
N SER A 79 8.98 3.74 -2.90
CA SER A 79 10.03 4.70 -2.52
C SER A 79 11.05 4.99 -3.63
N VAL A 80 11.01 4.26 -4.74
CA VAL A 80 11.90 4.45 -5.90
C VAL A 80 11.14 4.40 -7.23
N CYS A 81 9.81 4.51 -7.18
CA CYS A 81 8.98 4.41 -8.37
C CYS A 81 9.09 5.70 -9.18
N PRO A 82 9.49 5.68 -10.47
CA PRO A 82 9.61 6.90 -11.26
C PRO A 82 8.27 7.56 -11.61
N ALA A 83 7.14 6.90 -11.30
CA ALA A 83 5.80 7.45 -11.43
C ALA A 83 5.31 8.18 -10.17
N ALA A 84 6.11 8.23 -9.11
CA ALA A 84 5.84 8.95 -7.87
C ALA A 84 6.93 10.00 -7.63
N ASP A 85 6.57 11.10 -6.97
CA ASP A 85 7.52 12.14 -6.57
C ASP A 85 8.22 11.76 -5.26
N HIS A 86 9.53 12.00 -5.20
CA HIS A 86 10.35 11.70 -4.02
C HIS A 86 11.17 12.93 -3.57
N PRO A 87 10.54 13.91 -2.90
CA PRO A 87 11.20 15.16 -2.54
C PRO A 87 12.40 14.96 -1.58
N ASP A 88 12.30 13.97 -0.69
CA ASP A 88 13.30 13.71 0.36
C ASP A 88 14.20 12.50 0.08
N LEU A 89 14.25 12.04 -1.18
CA LEU A 89 15.03 10.86 -1.52
C LEU A 89 16.53 11.18 -1.56
N PRO A 90 17.38 10.40 -0.86
CA PRO A 90 18.82 10.58 -0.94
C PRO A 90 19.33 10.49 -2.38
N SER A 91 20.41 11.21 -2.67
CA SER A 91 20.99 11.30 -4.02
C SER A 91 21.39 9.94 -4.60
N GLU A 92 21.84 9.00 -3.76
CA GLU A 92 22.18 7.64 -4.20
C GLU A 92 20.97 6.85 -4.71
N LEU A 93 19.77 7.19 -4.25
CA LEU A 93 18.52 6.58 -4.68
C LEU A 93 17.85 7.38 -5.81
N GLN A 94 18.13 8.68 -5.95
CA GLN A 94 17.72 9.45 -7.12
C GLN A 94 18.32 8.87 -8.41
N GLU A 95 19.58 8.40 -8.40
CA GLU A 95 20.16 7.69 -9.55
C GLU A 95 19.32 6.46 -9.96
N VAL A 96 18.79 5.72 -8.99
CA VAL A 96 17.94 4.55 -9.24
C VAL A 96 16.62 4.99 -9.89
N VAL A 97 15.99 6.03 -9.36
CA VAL A 97 14.75 6.60 -9.92
C VAL A 97 14.97 7.07 -11.36
N LEU A 98 16.08 7.77 -11.63
CA LEU A 98 16.41 8.23 -12.99
C LEU A 98 16.58 7.07 -13.98
N VAL A 99 17.29 6.00 -13.59
CA VAL A 99 17.45 4.80 -14.43
C VAL A 99 16.08 4.15 -14.70
N LEU A 100 15.22 4.04 -13.68
CA LEU A 100 13.88 3.50 -13.84
C LEU A 100 13.00 4.40 -14.70
N ALA A 101 13.14 5.73 -14.61
CA ALA A 101 12.42 6.71 -15.41
C ALA A 101 12.80 6.63 -16.89
N VAL A 102 14.09 6.49 -17.21
CA VAL A 102 14.56 6.27 -18.59
C VAL A 102 13.97 4.98 -19.13
N ARG A 103 14.03 3.88 -18.36
CA ARG A 103 13.45 2.59 -18.76
C ARG A 103 11.95 2.68 -19.00
N MET A 104 11.22 3.34 -18.10
CA MET A 104 9.78 3.58 -18.25
C MET A 104 9.50 4.33 -19.56
N ARG A 105 10.24 5.40 -19.85
CA ARG A 105 10.07 6.18 -21.07
C ARG A 105 10.34 5.36 -22.33
N THR A 106 11.41 4.56 -22.35
CA THR A 106 11.71 3.64 -23.46
C THR A 106 10.61 2.62 -23.69
N LEU A 107 10.04 2.03 -22.63
CA LEU A 107 8.93 1.09 -22.74
C LEU A 107 7.66 1.74 -23.32
N ILE A 108 7.42 3.01 -22.98
CA ILE A 108 6.32 3.81 -23.53
C ILE A 108 6.55 4.07 -25.03
N GLU A 109 7.75 4.54 -25.39
CA GLU A 109 8.12 4.85 -26.77
C GLU A 109 8.07 3.62 -27.69
N GLN A 110 8.36 2.42 -27.16
CA GLN A 110 8.27 1.16 -27.89
C GLN A 110 6.85 0.58 -27.95
N GLY A 111 5.87 1.20 -27.26
CA GLY A 111 4.51 0.70 -27.17
C GLY A 111 4.34 -0.57 -26.34
N GLU A 112 5.37 -0.96 -25.57
CA GLU A 112 5.34 -2.15 -24.70
C GLU A 112 4.65 -1.87 -23.36
N PHE A 113 4.50 -0.61 -22.99
CA PHE A 113 3.88 -0.19 -21.73
C PHE A 113 3.02 1.06 -21.93
N VAL A 114 1.77 0.99 -21.46
CA VAL A 114 0.91 2.15 -21.31
C VAL A 114 0.78 2.40 -19.81
N PRO A 115 1.26 3.54 -19.29
CA PRO A 115 1.11 3.86 -17.88
C PRO A 115 -0.36 3.84 -17.50
N TYR A 116 -0.67 3.17 -16.40
CA TYR A 116 -1.98 3.31 -15.80
C TYR A 116 -2.14 4.78 -15.37
N THR A 117 -2.93 5.51 -16.14
CA THR A 117 -3.54 6.74 -15.67
C THR A 117 -4.79 6.31 -14.95
N GLU A 118 -4.91 6.71 -13.68
CA GLU A 118 -6.16 6.57 -12.96
C GLU A 118 -7.16 7.45 -13.73
N SER A 119 -7.93 6.83 -14.61
CA SER A 119 -9.04 7.48 -15.27
C SER A 119 -9.93 8.01 -14.14
N PRO A 120 -10.15 9.33 -14.03
CA PRO A 120 -11.14 9.81 -13.07
C PRO A 120 -12.43 9.12 -13.48
N SER A 121 -12.86 8.15 -12.69
CA SER A 121 -14.18 7.56 -12.94
C SER A 121 -15.18 8.71 -12.81
N GLU A 122 -16.18 8.79 -13.70
CA GLU A 122 -17.26 9.77 -13.57
C GLU A 122 -17.97 9.65 -12.19
N GLU A 123 -17.78 8.53 -11.50
CA GLU A 123 -18.22 8.26 -10.13
C GLU A 123 -17.34 8.95 -9.05
N GLU A 124 -16.07 9.25 -9.31
CA GLU A 124 -15.20 10.04 -8.40
C GLU A 124 -15.41 11.55 -8.52
N VAL A 125 -16.00 12.03 -9.62
CA VAL A 125 -16.36 13.45 -9.82
C VAL A 125 -17.74 13.77 -9.24
N SER A 126 -18.57 12.75 -9.02
CA SER A 126 -19.97 12.87 -8.59
C SER A 126 -20.29 12.10 -7.31
N GLY A 127 -19.36 12.04 -6.36
CA GLY A 127 -19.75 11.75 -4.97
C GLY A 127 -20.68 12.87 -4.51
N PRO A 128 -21.97 12.60 -4.18
CA PRO A 128 -22.82 13.63 -3.62
C PRO A 128 -22.14 14.15 -2.34
N ASP A 129 -22.01 15.47 -2.21
CA ASP A 129 -21.80 16.03 -0.88
C ASP A 129 -22.95 15.50 -0.01
N PRO A 130 -22.67 14.97 1.19
CA PRO A 130 -23.73 14.43 2.02
C PRO A 130 -24.82 15.50 2.23
N ASP A 131 -26.08 15.11 1.99
CA ASP A 131 -27.26 15.99 1.95
C ASP A 131 -27.51 16.76 3.27
N GLU A 132 -26.77 16.42 4.34
CA GLU A 132 -26.84 17.03 5.67
C GLU A 132 -25.43 17.42 6.14
N THR A 133 -24.93 18.58 5.69
CA THR A 133 -23.62 19.12 6.11
C THR A 133 -23.78 20.15 7.23
N GLU A 134 -24.08 19.67 8.43
CA GLU A 134 -24.04 20.48 9.66
C GLU A 134 -22.79 20.10 10.49
N GLY A 135 -21.60 20.53 10.06
CA GLY A 135 -20.39 20.28 10.86
C GLY A 135 -19.07 20.67 10.23
N ALA A 136 -18.03 20.72 11.06
CA ALA A 136 -16.65 20.83 10.60
C ALA A 136 -16.25 19.54 9.85
N ARG A 137 -15.49 19.70 8.77
CA ARG A 137 -14.98 18.57 7.97
C ARG A 137 -13.47 18.66 7.92
N HIS A 138 -12.82 17.54 8.17
CA HIS A 138 -11.37 17.48 8.19
C HIS A 138 -10.81 16.88 6.90
N VAL A 139 -9.68 17.44 6.46
CA VAL A 139 -8.93 16.95 5.30
C VAL A 139 -7.88 15.95 5.78
N ILE A 140 -7.80 14.82 5.09
CA ILE A 140 -6.82 13.76 5.29
C ILE A 140 -5.81 13.84 4.16
N SER A 141 -4.53 13.84 4.52
CA SER A 141 -3.40 13.87 3.59
C SER A 141 -2.67 12.54 3.57
N TYR A 142 -2.38 12.06 2.37
CA TYR A 142 -1.58 10.88 2.14
C TYR A 142 -0.73 11.00 0.89
N HIS A 143 0.59 11.11 1.05
CA HIS A 143 1.56 11.15 -0.05
C HIS A 143 1.18 12.12 -1.19
N GLY A 144 0.66 13.30 -0.85
CA GLY A 144 0.27 14.35 -1.81
C GLY A 144 -1.16 14.25 -2.35
N ALA A 145 -1.90 13.18 -2.03
CA ALA A 145 -3.33 13.10 -2.28
C ALA A 145 -4.11 13.55 -1.05
N LEU A 146 -5.21 14.25 -1.30
CA LEU A 146 -6.05 14.87 -0.27
C LEU A 146 -7.48 14.37 -0.41
N ARG A 147 -8.06 13.93 0.71
CA ARG A 147 -9.48 13.56 0.81
C ARG A 147 -10.14 14.32 1.94
N ILE A 148 -11.41 14.65 1.79
CA ILE A 148 -12.20 15.30 2.84
C ILE A 148 -13.19 14.30 3.43
N ALA A 149 -13.22 14.23 4.75
CA ALA A 149 -14.19 13.42 5.49
C ALA A 149 -15.57 14.11 5.50
N PRO A 150 -16.68 13.37 5.70
CA PRO A 150 -18.00 13.97 5.88
C PRO A 150 -18.15 14.75 7.19
N CYS A 151 -17.23 14.54 8.14
CA CYS A 151 -17.22 15.12 9.48
C CYS A 151 -15.78 15.36 9.97
N GLU A 152 -15.61 15.71 11.23
CA GLU A 152 -14.32 15.70 11.92
C GLU A 152 -13.73 14.27 11.94
N ILE A 153 -12.40 14.15 11.86
CA ILE A 153 -11.74 12.84 11.71
C ILE A 153 -12.05 11.86 12.85
N ASP A 154 -12.17 12.33 14.10
CA ASP A 154 -12.49 11.51 15.28
C ASP A 154 -13.94 11.02 15.31
N GLN A 155 -14.82 11.70 14.57
CA GLN A 155 -16.21 11.29 14.38
C GLN A 155 -16.40 10.36 13.17
N LEU A 156 -15.35 10.12 12.38
CA LEU A 156 -15.42 9.30 11.17
C LEU A 156 -15.73 7.84 11.51
N GLN A 157 -16.95 7.39 11.19
CA GLN A 157 -17.39 6.03 11.46
C GLN A 157 -17.00 5.04 10.36
N CYS A 158 -16.82 3.79 10.75
CA CYS A 158 -16.61 2.68 9.83
C CYS A 158 -17.81 2.49 8.89
N VAL A 159 -17.55 2.15 7.63
CA VAL A 159 -18.61 1.87 6.64
C VAL A 159 -19.11 0.43 6.68
N ALA A 160 -18.45 -0.48 7.38
CA ALA A 160 -18.79 -1.90 7.39
C ALA A 160 -20.11 -2.17 8.14
N THR A 161 -20.78 -3.27 7.76
CA THR A 161 -21.93 -3.79 8.52
C THR A 161 -21.45 -4.57 9.75
N ASP A 162 -21.96 -4.22 10.93
CA ASP A 162 -21.69 -4.95 12.15
C ASP A 162 -22.32 -6.36 12.10
N SER A 163 -21.51 -7.36 12.45
CA SER A 163 -21.92 -8.77 12.38
C SER A 163 -23.04 -9.17 13.35
N LYS A 164 -23.17 -8.46 14.48
CA LYS A 164 -24.15 -8.72 15.54
C LYS A 164 -25.42 -7.92 15.34
N THR A 165 -25.30 -6.61 15.09
CA THR A 165 -26.47 -5.72 15.01
C THR A 165 -27.05 -5.63 13.61
N ARG A 166 -26.28 -6.01 12.57
CA ARG A 166 -26.61 -5.82 11.14
C ARG A 166 -26.81 -4.37 10.73
N LEU A 167 -26.43 -3.42 11.59
CA LEU A 167 -26.43 -1.99 11.33
C LEU A 167 -25.03 -1.54 10.90
N ARG A 168 -24.89 -0.26 10.54
CA ARG A 168 -23.58 0.37 10.35
C ARG A 168 -22.74 0.20 11.62
N CYS A 169 -21.47 -0.15 11.44
CA CYS A 169 -20.53 -0.23 12.54
C CYS A 169 -20.34 1.14 13.20
N GLU A 170 -20.59 1.23 14.51
CA GLU A 170 -20.44 2.45 15.30
C GLU A 170 -18.97 2.79 15.63
N ASN A 171 -18.04 1.84 15.46
CA ASN A 171 -16.62 2.09 15.72
C ASN A 171 -16.03 3.13 14.76
N GLY A 172 -15.20 4.01 15.31
CA GLY A 172 -14.44 5.01 14.56
C GLY A 172 -13.34 4.40 13.69
N VAL A 173 -13.02 5.10 12.60
CA VAL A 173 -11.85 4.85 11.76
C VAL A 173 -10.60 5.47 12.38
N PHE A 174 -10.77 6.59 13.09
CA PHE A 174 -9.70 7.36 13.68
C PHE A 174 -9.02 6.64 14.84
N ASP A 175 -7.69 6.73 14.83
CA ASP A 175 -6.81 6.36 15.92
C ASP A 175 -5.72 7.42 16.01
N LEU A 176 -5.55 7.98 17.21
CA LEU A 176 -4.61 9.05 17.49
C LEU A 176 -3.14 8.63 17.24
N GLY A 177 -2.84 7.33 17.26
CA GLY A 177 -1.49 6.79 17.02
C GLY A 177 -1.11 6.66 15.55
N GLU A 178 -2.04 6.91 14.63
CA GLU A 178 -1.93 6.54 13.22
C GLU A 178 -1.62 7.69 12.27
N GLY A 179 -1.70 8.91 12.78
CA GLY A 179 -1.44 10.11 12.02
C GLY A 179 -1.10 11.27 12.94
N HIS A 180 -0.96 12.44 12.33
CA HIS A 180 -0.75 13.69 13.03
C HIS A 180 -1.25 14.84 12.17
N TRP A 181 -1.58 15.95 12.81
CA TRP A 181 -1.80 17.20 12.08
C TRP A 181 -0.49 17.71 11.50
N ASP A 182 -0.47 17.93 10.20
CA ASP A 182 0.66 18.47 9.46
C ASP A 182 0.21 19.59 8.52
N VAL A 183 1.14 20.47 8.18
CA VAL A 183 0.92 21.56 7.24
C VAL A 183 1.19 21.06 5.83
N VAL A 184 0.16 21.07 4.98
CA VAL A 184 0.23 20.59 3.60
C VAL A 184 -0.09 21.71 2.62
N ALA A 185 0.44 21.61 1.40
CA ALA A 185 0.12 22.57 0.34
C ALA A 185 -1.34 22.41 -0.11
N VAL A 186 -2.05 23.53 -0.27
CA VAL A 186 -3.36 23.54 -0.93
C VAL A 186 -3.14 23.34 -2.43
N PRO A 187 -3.84 22.39 -3.09
CA PRO A 187 -3.72 22.19 -4.53
C PRO A 187 -3.91 23.49 -5.31
N TYR A 188 -3.02 23.75 -6.27
CA TYR A 188 -3.09 24.96 -7.07
C TYR A 188 -4.36 24.98 -7.92
N VAL A 189 -5.09 26.09 -7.86
CA VAL A 189 -6.25 26.34 -8.71
C VAL A 189 -6.03 27.63 -9.50
N PRO A 190 -6.11 27.61 -10.84
CA PRO A 190 -5.98 28.81 -11.64
C PRO A 190 -7.21 29.72 -11.52
N GLY A 191 -7.02 31.03 -11.72
CA GLY A 191 -8.10 32.01 -11.78
C GLY A 191 -8.37 32.75 -10.46
N ARG A 192 -9.36 33.66 -10.49
CA ARG A 192 -9.63 34.60 -9.38
C ARG A 192 -9.96 33.90 -8.06
N GLN A 193 -10.75 32.83 -8.11
CA GLN A 193 -11.15 32.08 -6.92
C GLN A 193 -9.95 31.35 -6.29
N GLY A 194 -9.09 30.73 -7.09
CA GLY A 194 -7.86 30.10 -6.59
C GLY A 194 -6.87 31.10 -6.00
N GLN A 195 -6.74 32.30 -6.58
CA GLN A 195 -5.95 33.40 -6.01
C GLN A 195 -6.51 33.89 -4.67
N SER A 196 -7.83 33.88 -4.50
CA SER A 196 -8.48 34.23 -3.23
C SER A 196 -8.14 33.22 -2.14
N ILE A 197 -8.24 31.92 -2.45
CA ILE A 197 -7.86 30.84 -1.51
C ILE A 197 -6.39 30.99 -1.12
N LEU A 198 -5.50 31.15 -2.11
CA LEU A 198 -4.07 31.34 -1.89
C LEU A 198 -3.78 32.55 -0.98
N SER A 199 -4.51 33.66 -1.15
CA SER A 199 -4.33 34.88 -0.37
C SER A 199 -4.75 34.72 1.09
N VAL A 200 -5.79 33.92 1.35
CA VAL A 200 -6.31 33.67 2.71
C VAL A 200 -5.45 32.63 3.44
N THR A 201 -5.03 31.58 2.74
CA THR A 201 -4.39 30.41 3.34
C THR A 201 -2.86 30.45 3.25
N GLY A 202 -2.29 31.40 2.50
CA GLY A 202 -0.86 31.39 2.16
C GLY A 202 -0.45 30.19 1.30
N GLY A 203 -1.42 29.46 0.74
CA GLY A 203 -1.17 28.23 -0.03
C GLY A 203 -0.96 27.00 0.83
N GLN A 204 -1.21 27.08 2.14
CA GLN A 204 -1.02 25.99 3.08
C GLN A 204 -2.29 25.74 3.88
N MET A 205 -2.46 24.51 4.38
CA MET A 205 -3.55 24.16 5.26
C MET A 205 -3.15 23.05 6.23
N TRP A 206 -3.85 22.95 7.35
CA TRP A 206 -3.72 21.82 8.25
C TRP A 206 -4.54 20.64 7.74
N ALA A 207 -3.90 19.48 7.64
CA ALA A 207 -4.54 18.22 7.30
C ALA A 207 -4.05 17.11 8.22
N TRP A 208 -4.88 16.08 8.41
CA TRP A 208 -4.49 14.88 9.12
C TRP A 208 -3.61 14.02 8.21
N ALA A 209 -2.31 14.02 8.44
CA ALA A 209 -1.34 13.27 7.67
C ALA A 209 -1.21 11.84 8.18
N ILE A 210 -1.35 10.88 7.26
CA ILE A 210 -1.19 9.45 7.53
C ILE A 210 0.10 8.98 6.84
N PRO A 211 1.21 8.83 7.59
CA PRO A 211 2.51 8.50 7.01
C PRO A 211 2.67 7.01 6.70
N ASP A 212 1.97 6.12 7.42
CA ASP A 212 2.06 4.68 7.19
C ASP A 212 1.06 4.25 6.11
N PHE A 213 1.57 3.75 4.99
CA PHE A 213 0.76 3.26 3.88
C PHE A 213 -0.24 2.15 4.28
N ASN A 214 0.07 1.36 5.30
CA ASN A 214 -0.81 0.29 5.76
C ASN A 214 -2.03 0.80 6.51
N VAL A 215 -1.79 1.78 7.38
CA VAL A 215 -2.83 2.56 8.04
C VAL A 215 -3.66 3.26 6.98
N LEU A 216 -3.01 3.90 6.01
CA LEU A 216 -3.67 4.57 4.89
C LEU A 216 -4.63 3.64 4.15
N ARG A 217 -4.23 2.41 3.83
CA ARG A 217 -5.13 1.47 3.12
C ARG A 217 -6.42 1.21 3.87
N ARG A 218 -6.38 1.20 5.21
CA ARG A 218 -7.57 1.04 6.05
C ARG A 218 -8.44 2.29 6.03
N TRP A 219 -7.82 3.45 6.16
CA TRP A 219 -8.50 4.74 6.05
C TRP A 219 -9.12 4.92 4.67
N TRP A 220 -8.44 4.51 3.60
CA TRP A 220 -8.90 4.64 2.22
C TRP A 220 -10.19 3.86 1.97
N VAL A 221 -10.42 2.74 2.65
CA VAL A 221 -11.69 1.99 2.60
C VAL A 221 -12.64 2.34 3.76
N GLN A 222 -12.30 3.33 4.58
CA GLN A 222 -13.07 3.82 5.73
C GLN A 222 -13.52 2.70 6.68
N ARG A 223 -12.58 1.84 7.08
CA ARG A 223 -12.86 0.73 8.01
C ARG A 223 -12.17 0.92 9.36
N CYS A 224 -12.80 0.51 10.45
CA CYS A 224 -12.16 0.42 11.77
C CYS A 224 -11.18 -0.78 11.81
N HIS A 225 -10.37 -0.86 12.86
CA HIS A 225 -9.42 -1.95 13.07
C HIS A 225 -10.04 -3.34 12.98
N ASP A 226 -11.20 -3.54 13.62
CA ASP A 226 -11.90 -4.84 13.62
C ASP A 226 -12.42 -5.25 12.24
N HIS A 227 -12.82 -4.27 11.42
CA HIS A 227 -13.47 -4.53 10.13
C HIS A 227 -12.51 -4.49 8.93
N TYR A 228 -11.28 -4.00 9.10
CA TYR A 228 -10.33 -3.90 8.00
C TYR A 228 -9.95 -5.27 7.42
N ALA A 229 -9.70 -6.27 8.27
CA ALA A 229 -9.41 -7.65 7.85
C ALA A 229 -10.66 -8.55 7.76
N SER A 230 -11.85 -7.98 8.01
CA SER A 230 -13.09 -8.73 8.11
C SER A 230 -13.78 -8.90 6.75
N PRO A 231 -14.42 -10.06 6.49
CA PRO A 231 -15.19 -10.29 5.27
C PRO A 231 -16.56 -9.58 5.26
N GLN A 232 -16.89 -8.78 6.29
CA GLN A 232 -18.18 -8.09 6.32
C GLN A 232 -18.32 -7.10 5.15
N PRO A 233 -19.51 -7.04 4.52
CA PRO A 233 -19.78 -6.09 3.46
C PRO A 233 -19.91 -4.66 4.01
N ASP A 234 -19.77 -3.69 3.13
CA ASP A 234 -20.01 -2.29 3.47
C ASP A 234 -21.52 -2.04 3.60
N HIS A 235 -21.92 -1.36 4.68
CA HIS A 235 -23.29 -0.93 4.95
C HIS A 235 -23.65 0.34 4.16
N VAL A 236 -22.69 1.26 4.06
CA VAL A 236 -22.77 2.49 3.27
C VAL A 236 -21.61 2.55 2.29
N LYS A 237 -21.74 3.39 1.25
CA LYS A 237 -20.60 3.68 0.38
C LYS A 237 -19.53 4.45 1.16
N ASN A 238 -18.31 4.39 0.67
CA ASN A 238 -17.21 5.19 1.18
C ASN A 238 -17.55 6.69 1.07
N GLU A 239 -17.44 7.40 2.19
CA GLU A 239 -17.81 8.81 2.33
C GLU A 239 -16.58 9.73 2.21
N LEU A 240 -15.35 9.18 2.18
CA LEU A 240 -14.14 9.95 1.94
C LEU A 240 -14.03 10.31 0.46
N VAL A 241 -14.31 11.57 0.14
CA VAL A 241 -14.24 12.10 -1.23
C VAL A 241 -12.93 12.85 -1.48
N LEU A 242 -12.54 13.00 -2.75
CA LEU A 242 -11.35 13.76 -3.13
C LEU A 242 -11.52 15.24 -2.75
N PHE A 243 -10.47 15.85 -2.19
CA PHE A 243 -10.50 17.26 -1.82
C PHE A 243 -10.33 18.15 -3.06
N ASN A 244 -11.26 19.10 -3.24
CA ASN A 244 -11.20 20.13 -4.26
C ASN A 244 -11.23 21.51 -3.58
N PRO A 245 -10.19 22.36 -3.71
CA PRO A 245 -10.13 23.64 -3.03
C PRO A 245 -11.27 24.61 -3.36
N LEU A 246 -11.84 24.54 -4.57
CA LEU A 246 -12.96 25.41 -4.96
C LEU A 246 -14.28 24.97 -4.33
N ARG A 247 -14.49 23.66 -4.20
CA ARG A 247 -15.72 23.09 -3.62
C ARG A 247 -15.67 23.08 -2.10
N HIS A 248 -14.49 22.85 -1.53
CA HIS A 248 -14.30 22.59 -0.11
C HIS A 248 -13.50 23.71 0.57
N GLY A 249 -13.47 24.90 -0.02
CA GLY A 249 -12.71 26.04 0.49
C GLY A 249 -13.07 26.41 1.92
N ASP A 250 -14.33 26.26 2.30
CA ASP A 250 -14.84 26.53 3.65
C ASP A 250 -14.30 25.57 4.71
N PHE A 251 -13.74 24.42 4.30
CA PHE A 251 -13.15 23.40 5.18
C PHE A 251 -11.62 23.44 5.18
N ILE A 252 -11.02 24.48 4.61
CA ILE A 252 -9.58 24.70 4.70
C ILE A 252 -9.23 25.23 6.09
N LEU A 253 -8.51 24.42 6.86
CA LEU A 253 -8.08 24.78 8.20
C LEU A 253 -6.78 25.61 8.15
N THR A 254 -6.85 26.87 8.56
CA THR A 254 -5.68 27.76 8.70
C THR A 254 -4.98 27.60 10.05
N GLU A 255 -5.68 27.05 11.05
CA GLU A 255 -5.16 26.77 12.37
C GLU A 255 -5.25 25.26 12.66
N LYS A 256 -4.31 24.76 13.47
CA LYS A 256 -4.27 23.35 13.86
C LYS A 256 -5.44 23.06 14.80
N PRO A 257 -6.26 22.02 14.55
CA PRO A 257 -7.29 21.61 15.48
C PRO A 257 -6.73 21.15 16.84
N ASP A 258 -7.36 21.60 17.92
CA ASP A 258 -7.06 21.23 19.29
C ASP A 258 -7.68 19.88 19.67
N GLY A 259 -7.20 19.25 20.75
CA GLY A 259 -7.78 17.99 21.28
C GLY A 259 -7.24 16.69 20.65
N TYR A 260 -6.38 16.80 19.64
CA TYR A 260 -5.72 15.65 18.97
C TYR A 260 -4.28 15.40 19.44
N GLU A 261 -3.91 15.90 20.62
CA GLU A 261 -2.58 15.70 21.16
C GLU A 261 -2.45 14.31 21.79
N ARG A 262 -1.34 13.62 21.46
CA ARG A 262 -1.02 12.36 22.11
C ARG A 262 -0.75 12.62 23.60
N PRO A 263 -1.41 11.89 24.52
CA PRO A 263 -1.00 11.89 25.91
C PRO A 263 0.49 11.55 25.95
N LYS A 264 1.28 12.40 26.61
CA LYS A 264 2.74 12.22 26.69
C LYS A 264 2.99 10.81 27.24
N PRO A 265 3.66 9.92 26.50
CA PRO A 265 3.82 8.55 26.95
C PRO A 265 4.64 8.55 28.24
N GLU A 266 4.08 8.02 29.32
CA GLU A 266 4.84 7.64 30.50
C GLU A 266 5.78 6.50 30.12
N GLY A 267 6.94 6.83 29.52
CA GLY A 267 8.18 6.03 29.49
C GLY A 267 8.10 4.52 29.18
N GLY A 268 7.00 4.01 28.61
CA GLY A 268 6.79 2.59 28.42
C GLY A 268 7.34 2.14 27.08
N VAL A 269 8.34 1.25 27.12
CA VAL A 269 8.76 0.47 25.95
C VAL A 269 7.53 -0.29 25.45
N VAL A 270 7.03 0.05 24.26
CA VAL A 270 6.02 -0.75 23.57
C VAL A 270 6.73 -2.02 23.07
N VAL A 271 6.61 -3.08 23.86
CA VAL A 271 6.95 -4.43 23.41
C VAL A 271 5.86 -4.83 22.42
N HIS A 272 6.18 -4.78 21.13
CA HIS A 272 5.33 -5.44 20.14
C HIS A 272 5.19 -6.91 20.51
N ASP A 273 3.96 -7.41 20.60
CA ASP A 273 3.73 -8.84 20.64
C ASP A 273 4.46 -9.44 19.45
N GLY A 274 5.37 -10.37 19.73
CA GLY A 274 6.23 -10.99 18.73
C GLY A 274 5.44 -11.50 17.51
N PRO A 275 6.13 -11.81 16.40
CA PRO A 275 5.50 -12.11 15.12
C PRO A 275 4.35 -13.09 15.30
N GLY A 276 3.19 -12.78 14.69
CA GLY A 276 1.99 -13.62 14.75
C GLY A 276 2.28 -15.09 14.43
N LYS A 277 1.37 -16.00 14.77
CA LYS A 277 1.58 -17.44 14.55
C LYS A 277 1.90 -17.71 13.07
N ARG A 278 3.15 -18.09 12.80
CA ARG A 278 3.63 -18.48 11.48
C ARG A 278 3.04 -19.83 11.10
N THR A 279 2.39 -19.89 9.95
CA THR A 279 1.97 -21.15 9.34
C THR A 279 3.01 -21.60 8.33
N THR A 280 3.64 -22.76 8.58
CA THR A 280 4.63 -23.34 7.67
C THR A 280 3.95 -24.10 6.54
N CYS A 281 4.60 -24.12 5.39
CA CYS A 281 4.20 -24.95 4.25
C CYS A 281 4.01 -26.42 4.68
N ALA A 282 2.91 -27.05 4.26
CA ALA A 282 2.59 -28.44 4.59
C ALA A 282 3.51 -29.48 3.91
N THR A 283 4.38 -29.08 2.99
CA THR A 283 5.31 -30.00 2.32
C THR A 283 6.49 -30.34 3.24
N PRO A 284 6.82 -31.65 3.39
CA PRO A 284 8.03 -32.07 4.09
C PRO A 284 9.28 -31.34 3.55
N ASP A 285 10.17 -30.94 4.46
CA ASP A 285 11.43 -30.23 4.16
C ASP A 285 11.30 -28.81 3.58
N CYS A 286 10.09 -28.24 3.54
CA CYS A 286 9.88 -26.86 3.12
C CYS A 286 9.87 -25.89 4.32
N SER A 287 10.81 -24.94 4.34
CA SER A 287 10.94 -23.94 5.41
C SER A 287 10.19 -22.62 5.14
N ASN A 288 9.45 -22.54 4.02
CA ASN A 288 8.65 -21.36 3.71
C ASN A 288 7.45 -21.26 4.66
N ALA A 289 7.17 -20.04 5.13
CA ALA A 289 6.06 -19.77 6.02
C ALA A 289 5.29 -18.52 5.56
N THR A 290 4.06 -18.39 6.03
CA THR A 290 3.24 -17.19 5.91
C THR A 290 2.66 -16.83 7.26
N LEU A 291 2.39 -15.53 7.44
CA LEU A 291 1.65 -15.01 8.59
C LEU A 291 0.16 -14.81 8.28
N ALA A 292 -0.24 -14.98 7.02
CA ALA A 292 -1.63 -14.93 6.64
C ALA A 292 -2.40 -16.12 7.22
N SER A 293 -3.68 -15.89 7.56
CA SER A 293 -4.59 -16.97 7.92
C SER A 293 -4.85 -17.85 6.71
N VAL A 294 -4.21 -19.02 6.67
CA VAL A 294 -4.31 -19.97 5.57
C VAL A 294 -4.96 -21.28 6.03
N PRO A 295 -5.70 -21.98 5.14
CA PRO A 295 -6.35 -23.24 5.49
C PRO A 295 -5.32 -24.32 5.87
N HIS A 296 -5.76 -25.30 6.66
CA HIS A 296 -4.95 -26.45 7.02
C HIS A 296 -4.48 -27.20 5.76
N GLY A 297 -3.18 -27.52 5.69
CA GLY A 297 -2.58 -28.12 4.49
C GLY A 297 -2.11 -27.11 3.45
N TRP A 298 -2.04 -25.81 3.80
CA TRP A 298 -1.50 -24.78 2.91
C TRP A 298 -0.12 -25.13 2.39
N LEU A 299 0.04 -24.97 1.08
CA LEU A 299 1.31 -25.13 0.40
C LEU A 299 1.83 -23.75 0.04
N CYS A 300 3.09 -23.49 0.37
CA CYS A 300 3.75 -22.31 -0.16
C CYS A 300 3.74 -22.34 -1.69
N TRP A 301 3.88 -21.18 -2.30
CA TRP A 301 3.86 -21.00 -3.75
C TRP A 301 4.80 -21.96 -4.50
N ARG A 302 5.94 -22.33 -3.91
CA ARG A 302 6.93 -23.27 -4.49
C ARG A 302 6.40 -24.69 -4.54
N CYS A 303 5.74 -25.12 -3.47
CA CYS A 303 5.20 -26.47 -3.32
C CYS A 303 3.88 -26.63 -4.07
N ASP A 304 2.98 -25.65 -4.01
CA ASP A 304 1.76 -25.60 -4.83
C ASP A 304 2.08 -25.79 -6.32
N LYS A 305 3.13 -25.14 -6.81
CA LYS A 305 3.56 -25.29 -8.21
C LYS A 305 4.09 -26.68 -8.54
N LEU A 306 4.84 -27.30 -7.62
CA LEU A 306 5.35 -28.66 -7.82
C LEU A 306 4.21 -29.67 -7.83
N GLU A 307 3.23 -29.49 -6.95
CA GLU A 307 2.04 -30.33 -6.86
C GLU A 307 1.19 -30.24 -8.13
N LYS A 308 0.86 -29.02 -8.58
CA LYS A 308 0.15 -28.79 -9.84
C LYS A 308 0.87 -29.39 -11.05
N ARG A 309 2.22 -29.34 -11.07
CA ARG A 309 3.01 -30.00 -12.12
C ARG A 309 2.91 -31.52 -12.03
N ARG A 310 2.97 -32.10 -10.83
CA ARG A 310 2.80 -33.56 -10.61
C ARG A 310 1.41 -34.00 -11.03
N GLU A 311 0.37 -33.25 -10.69
CA GLU A 311 -1.01 -33.52 -11.13
C GLU A 311 -1.17 -33.43 -12.64
N GLN A 312 -0.60 -32.41 -13.27
CA GLN A 312 -0.63 -32.28 -14.73
C GLN A 312 0.07 -33.45 -15.41
N VAL A 313 1.20 -33.90 -14.87
CA VAL A 313 1.90 -35.10 -15.36
C VAL A 313 1.01 -36.34 -15.14
N ARG A 314 0.47 -36.58 -13.94
CA ARG A 314 -0.44 -37.71 -13.67
C ARG A 314 -1.64 -37.74 -14.61
N ARG A 315 -2.28 -36.58 -14.86
CA ARG A 315 -3.39 -36.46 -15.81
C ARG A 315 -2.98 -36.85 -17.23
N ARG A 316 -1.76 -36.51 -17.68
CA ARG A 316 -1.24 -36.95 -18.98
C ARG A 316 -1.00 -38.46 -19.05
N TRP A 317 -0.54 -39.09 -17.98
CA TRP A 317 -0.36 -40.56 -17.94
C TRP A 317 -1.69 -41.32 -17.82
N GLN A 318 -2.74 -40.67 -17.30
CA GLN A 318 -4.07 -41.26 -17.16
C GLN A 318 -4.97 -41.03 -18.39
N GLN A 319 -4.58 -40.16 -19.32
CA GLN A 319 -5.21 -40.09 -20.64
C GLN A 319 -4.65 -41.23 -21.50
N PRO A 320 -5.45 -42.26 -21.86
CA PRO A 320 -5.00 -43.26 -22.80
C PRO A 320 -4.62 -42.55 -24.12
N GLY A 321 -3.46 -42.87 -24.68
CA GLY A 321 -3.06 -42.35 -25.96
C GLY A 321 -4.03 -42.81 -27.04
N ASP A 322 -4.74 -41.87 -27.67
CA ASP A 322 -5.28 -42.07 -29.01
C ASP A 322 -4.09 -42.18 -29.96
N GLY A 323 -3.66 -43.42 -30.20
CA GLY A 323 -2.47 -43.67 -31.01
C GLY A 323 -2.09 -45.14 -31.08
N ASP A 324 -3.00 -45.98 -31.55
CA ASP A 324 -2.64 -47.15 -32.38
C ASP A 324 -3.86 -47.59 -33.21
N ALA A 325 -4.00 -46.99 -34.39
CA ALA A 325 -4.73 -47.55 -35.51
C ALA A 325 -3.91 -47.33 -36.78
N VAL A 326 -2.76 -48.02 -36.87
CA VAL A 326 -2.11 -48.32 -38.14
C VAL A 326 -2.90 -49.47 -38.78
N ARG A 327 -3.49 -49.19 -39.93
CA ARG A 327 -3.79 -50.20 -40.97
C ARG A 327 -3.11 -49.79 -42.25
#